data_AF-A0A256YQU8-F1
#
_entry.id   AF-A0A256YQU8-F1
#
_cell.length_a   1.000
_cell.length_b   1.000
_cell.length_c   1.000
_cell.angle_alpha   90.00
_cell.angle_beta   90.00
_cell.angle_gamma   90.00
#
_symmetry.space_group_name_H-M   'P 1'
#
loop_
_entity.id
_entity.type
_entity.pdbx_description
1 polymer ?
#
loop_
_entity_poly.entity_id
_entity_poly.type
_entity_poly.pdbx_seq_one_letter_code
_entity_poly.pdbx_strand_id
1 'polypeptide(L)' 'MGIRTPWTLSSERVWEKTHKIGGKLFKIAGVIAFFGIFFQSYALFFILVPVISVAAYTIIYSYFEYQKEVK' A
#
# COMPACT_ATOMS: atom_id res chain seq x y z
N MET A 1 -11.03 9.47 1.13
CA MET A 1 -10.93 7.99 1.24
C MET A 1 -9.45 7.63 1.16
N GLY A 2 -8.90 6.78 2.04
CA GLY A 2 -7.45 6.53 2.10
C GLY A 2 -7.09 5.49 3.17
N ILE A 3 -5.79 5.25 3.39
CA ILE A 3 -5.30 4.31 4.41
C ILE A 3 -5.50 4.98 5.78
N ARG A 4 -6.50 4.50 6.54
CA ARG A 4 -6.95 5.09 7.82
C ARG A 4 -6.67 4.14 8.98
N THR A 5 -5.41 3.96 9.32
CA THR A 5 -4.99 3.33 10.58
C THR A 5 -5.11 4.32 11.75
N PRO A 6 -5.17 3.87 13.02
CA PRO A 6 -5.29 4.76 14.18
C PRO A 6 -4.24 5.90 14.20
N TRP A 7 -3.02 5.62 13.76
CA TRP A 7 -1.93 6.60 13.69
C TRP A 7 -1.96 7.52 12.47
N THR A 8 -2.51 7.09 11.32
CA THR A 8 -2.73 8.02 10.20
C THR A 8 -3.87 8.99 10.48
N LEU A 9 -4.81 8.61 11.34
CA LEU A 9 -5.90 9.50 11.77
C LEU A 9 -5.44 10.54 12.79
N SER A 10 -4.33 10.30 13.49
CA SER A 10 -3.77 11.24 14.47
C SER A 10 -2.79 12.26 13.87
N SER A 11 -2.32 12.05 12.64
CA SER A 11 -1.40 12.98 11.96
C SER A 11 -1.67 13.08 10.45
N GLU A 12 -2.04 14.28 10.00
CA GLU A 12 -2.24 14.59 8.59
C GLU A 12 -0.96 14.39 7.76
N ARG A 13 0.20 14.68 8.36
CA ARG A 13 1.50 14.50 7.70
C ARG A 13 1.81 13.02 7.45
N VAL A 14 1.53 12.15 8.43
CA VAL A 14 1.68 10.69 8.29
C VAL A 14 0.70 10.17 7.25
N TRP A 15 -0.55 10.66 7.27
CA TRP A 15 -1.56 10.31 6.28
C TRP A 15 -1.14 10.67 4.85
N GLU A 16 -0.68 11.91 4.62
CA GLU A 16 -0.27 12.39 3.30
C GLU A 16 0.91 11.59 2.74
N LYS A 17 1.97 11.37 3.55
CA LYS A 17 3.13 10.56 3.14
C LYS A 17 2.74 9.12 2.81
N THR A 18 1.91 8.50 3.65
CA THR A 18 1.42 7.14 3.47
C THR A 18 0.59 7.02 2.19
N HIS A 19 -0.30 7.99 1.94
CA HIS A 19 -1.16 7.96 0.77
C HIS A 19 -0.38 8.20 -0.53
N LYS A 20 0.62 9.10 -0.52
CA LYS A 20 1.52 9.35 -1.66
C LYS A 20 2.29 8.10 -2.06
N ILE A 21 2.86 7.38 -1.10
CA ILE A 21 3.59 6.12 -1.36
C ILE A 21 2.61 5.00 -1.73
N GLY A 22 1.51 4.85 -0.99
CA GLY A 22 0.46 3.86 -1.27
C GLY A 22 -0.07 3.98 -2.70
N GLY A 23 -0.38 5.20 -3.16
CA GLY A 23 -0.82 5.44 -4.53
C GLY A 23 0.22 5.05 -5.59
N LYS A 24 1.52 5.27 -5.34
CA LYS A 24 2.58 4.82 -6.25
C LYS A 24 2.68 3.29 -6.28
N LEU A 25 2.61 2.64 -5.11
CA LEU A 25 2.71 1.19 -4.99
C LEU A 25 1.49 0.46 -5.58
N PHE A 26 0.28 0.97 -5.37
CA PHE A 26 -0.93 0.39 -5.97
C PHE A 26 -0.94 0.53 -7.50
N LYS A 27 -0.37 1.62 -8.06
CA LYS A 27 -0.14 1.72 -9.51
C LYS A 27 0.78 0.62 -10.02
N ILE A 28 1.88 0.35 -9.31
CA ILE A 28 2.80 -0.75 -9.65
C ILE A 28 2.09 -2.10 -9.52
N ALA A 29 1.33 -2.33 -8.45
CA ALA A 29 0.54 -3.54 -8.27
C ALA A 29 -0.46 -3.77 -9.40
N GLY A 30 -1.12 -2.72 -9.90
CA GLY A 30 -2.01 -2.79 -11.06
C GLY A 30 -1.28 -3.18 -12.35
N VAL A 31 -0.06 -2.65 -12.57
CA VAL A 31 0.78 -3.06 -13.70
C VAL A 31 1.18 -4.53 -13.59
N ILE A 32 1.56 -5.00 -12.40
CA ILE A 32 1.88 -6.42 -12.16
C ILE A 32 0.66 -7.32 -12.41
N ALA A 33 -0.52 -6.90 -11.94
CA ALA A 33 -1.77 -7.61 -12.19
C ALA A 33 -2.08 -7.73 -13.69
N PHE A 34 -1.75 -6.70 -14.48
CA PHE A 34 -1.94 -6.72 -15.93
C PHE A 34 -1.10 -7.81 -16.62
N PHE A 35 0.12 -8.06 -16.13
CA PHE A 35 0.95 -9.18 -16.62
C PHE A 35 0.35 -10.56 -16.31
N GLY A 36 -0.57 -10.66 -15.34
CA GLY A 36 -1.32 -11.89 -15.05
C GLY A 36 -2.12 -12.42 -16.23
N ILE A 37 -2.46 -11.58 -17.23
CA ILE A 37 -3.17 -12.00 -18.45
C ILE A 37 -2.36 -13.04 -19.25
N PHE A 38 -1.02 -12.92 -19.27
CA PHE A 38 -0.15 -13.87 -19.97
C PHE A 38 -0.04 -15.22 -19.26
N PHE A 39 -0.44 -15.29 -17.99
CA PHE A 39 -0.32 -16.47 -17.13
C PHE A 39 -1.66 -16.78 -16.48
N GLN A 40 -2.67 -17.15 -17.28
CA GLN A 40 -4.06 -17.34 -16.83
C GLN A 40 -4.20 -18.24 -15.59
N SER A 41 -3.42 -19.33 -15.50
CA SER A 41 -3.43 -20.24 -14.33
C SER A 41 -3.01 -19.54 -13.02
N TYR A 42 -2.17 -18.50 -13.12
CA TYR A 42 -1.65 -17.74 -11.99
C TYR A 42 -2.24 -16.33 -11.89
N ALA A 43 -3.21 -15.96 -12.72
CA ALA A 43 -3.75 -14.59 -12.78
C ALA A 43 -4.23 -14.09 -11.41
N LEU A 44 -4.86 -14.96 -10.60
CA LEU A 44 -5.27 -14.63 -9.24
C LEU A 44 -4.09 -14.29 -8.32
N PHE A 45 -2.96 -15.00 -8.45
CA PHE A 45 -1.76 -14.70 -7.67
C PHE A 45 -1.14 -13.36 -8.09
N PHE A 46 -1.14 -13.03 -9.38
CA PHE A 46 -0.67 -11.75 -9.90
C PHE A 46 -1.52 -10.56 -9.42
N ILE A 47 -2.76 -10.79 -8.98
CA ILE A 47 -3.61 -9.76 -8.38
C ILE A 47 -3.43 -9.73 -6.86
N LEU A 48 -3.63 -10.88 -6.19
CA LEU A 48 -3.71 -10.94 -4.74
C LEU A 48 -2.37 -10.66 -4.07
N VAL A 49 -1.28 -11.23 -4.58
CA VAL A 49 0.03 -11.08 -3.94
C VAL A 49 0.46 -9.61 -3.92
N PRO A 50 0.48 -8.85 -5.04
CA PRO A 50 0.85 -7.45 -5.00
C PRO A 50 -0.09 -6.60 -4.16
N VAL A 51 -1.41 -6.83 -4.22
CA VAL A 51 -2.39 -6.05 -3.45
C VAL A 51 -2.19 -6.23 -1.95
N ILE A 52 -2.07 -7.48 -1.48
CA ILE A 52 -1.85 -7.79 -0.07
C ILE A 52 -0.48 -7.26 0.39
N SER A 53 0.57 -7.45 -0.41
CA SER A 53 1.90 -6.94 -0.09
C SER A 53 1.91 -5.42 0.05
N VAL A 54 1.27 -4.69 -0.87
CA VAL A 54 1.17 -3.23 -0.78
C VAL A 54 0.34 -2.78 0.41
N ALA A 55 -0.79 -3.44 0.69
CA ALA A 55 -1.60 -3.15 1.87
C ALA A 55 -0.79 -3.34 3.16
N ALA A 56 -0.15 -4.50 3.34
CA ALA A 56 0.69 -4.78 4.50
C ALA A 56 1.85 -3.77 4.62
N TYR A 57 2.55 -3.49 3.51
CA TYR A 57 3.63 -2.52 3.48
C TYR A 57 3.17 -1.13 3.91
N THR A 58 2.03 -0.65 3.41
CA THR A 58 1.54 0.70 3.76
C THR A 58 1.12 0.83 5.23
N ILE A 59 0.58 -0.23 5.83
CA ILE A 59 0.29 -0.28 7.27
C ILE A 59 1.60 -0.19 8.07
N ILE A 60 2.60 -1.00 7.72
CA ILE A 60 3.91 -1.00 8.40
C ILE A 60 4.61 0.36 8.24
N TYR A 61 4.66 0.88 7.01
CA TYR A 61 5.27 2.16 6.70
C TYR A 61 4.64 3.30 7.50
N SER A 62 3.30 3.35 7.56
CA SER A 62 2.60 4.41 8.29
C SER A 62 2.85 4.34 9.79
N TYR A 63 3.03 3.15 10.37
CA TYR A 63 3.42 2.99 11.77
C TYR A 63 4.82 3.55 12.04
N PHE A 64 5.80 3.21 11.20
CA PHE A 64 7.15 3.74 11.33
C PHE A 64 7.20 5.26 11.13
N GLU A 65 6.43 5.80 10.20
CA GLU A 65 6.39 7.24 9.97
C GLU A 65 5.76 7.99 11.15
N TYR A 66 4.74 7.41 11.79
CA TYR A 66 4.18 7.90 13.04
C TYR A 66 5.20 7.86 14.19
N GLN A 67 5.94 6.77 14.34
CA GLN A 67 6.99 6.65 15.37
C GLN A 67 8.08 7.72 15.23
N LYS A 68 8.44 8.12 14.00
CA LYS A 68 9.38 9.23 13.76
C LYS A 68 8.82 10.61 14.08
N GLU A 69 7.49 10.75 14.18
CA GLU A 69 6.85 12.02 14.51
C GLU A 69 6.68 12.19 16.02
N VAL A 70 6.45 11.10 16.74
CA VAL A 70 6.29 11.08 18.20
C VAL A 70 7.65 11.16 18.92
N LYS A 71 8.72 10.74 18.25
CA LYS A 71 10.09 10.75 18.79
C LYS A 71 10.82 12.04 18.43
#